data_AF-A0A7S3DQS6-F1
#
_entry.id   AF-A0A7S3DQS6-F1
#
_cell.length_a   1.000
_cell.length_b   1.000
_cell.length_c   1.000
_cell.angle_alpha   90.00
_cell.angle_beta   90.00
_cell.angle_gamma   90.00
#
_symmetry.space_group_name_H-M   'P 1'
#
loop_
_entity.id
_entity.type
_entity.pdbx_description
1 polymer ?
#
loop_
_entity_poly.entity_id
_entity_poly.type
_entity_poly.pdbx_seq_one_letter_code
_entity_poly.pdbx_strand_id
1 'polypeptide(L)'
;DAVDAIPVHFANGFWGVLAVGLFANGKLMAIAGYNSEFEGLFYEWGGGDNDWNLFIAQITSLAFILAWVGTLMTPFFFILLKAGMFRVDALEEEVGLDISHHRGEAYDISGAAKKEDVEELMETRASRHGKVEVPKEVAQAADDAEA
;
A
#
# COMPACT_ATOMS: atom_id res chain seq x y z
N ASP A 1 -7.84 -0.20 3.34
CA ASP A 1 -6.55 -0.71 3.81
C ASP A 1 -6.66 -2.22 3.85
N ALA A 2 -6.06 -2.92 2.87
CA ALA A 2 -6.27 -4.35 2.69
C ALA A 2 -5.23 -5.21 3.42
N VAL A 3 -4.09 -4.62 3.77
CA VAL A 3 -2.92 -5.33 4.32
C VAL A 3 -2.38 -4.63 5.57
N ASP A 4 -3.24 -3.87 6.26
CA ASP A 4 -2.89 -3.08 7.45
C ASP A 4 -1.71 -2.10 7.23
N ALA A 5 -1.61 -1.54 6.02
CA ALA A 5 -0.55 -0.60 5.69
C ALA A 5 -0.66 0.73 6.45
N ILE A 6 -1.87 1.16 6.81
CA ILE A 6 -2.08 2.39 7.57
C ILE A 6 -1.55 2.25 9.00
N PRO A 7 -1.98 1.28 9.82
CA PRO A 7 -1.43 1.14 11.17
C PRO A 7 0.07 0.79 11.15
N VAL A 8 0.53 -0.06 10.23
CA VAL A 8 1.93 -0.51 10.22
C VAL A 8 2.90 0.57 9.70
N HIS A 9 2.55 1.28 8.63
CA HIS A 9 3.46 2.25 8.00
C HIS A 9 3.10 3.70 8.32
N PHE A 10 1.84 4.10 8.16
CA PHE A 10 1.44 5.49 8.39
C PHE A 10 1.52 5.84 9.88
N ALA A 11 0.85 5.10 10.76
CA ALA A 11 0.81 5.43 12.18
C ALA A 11 2.18 5.28 12.86
N ASN A 12 2.88 4.17 12.63
CA ASN A 12 4.22 3.98 13.19
C ASN A 12 5.26 4.94 12.58
N GLY A 13 5.17 5.24 11.28
CA GLY A 13 6.03 6.24 10.64
C GLY A 13 5.81 7.62 11.23
N PHE A 14 4.55 8.02 11.41
CA PHE A 14 4.17 9.27 12.06
C PHE A 14 4.74 9.36 13.48
N TRP A 15 4.53 8.29 14.27
CA TRP A 15 5.09 8.21 15.62
C TRP A 15 6.62 8.27 15.62
N GLY A 16 7.29 7.57 14.72
CA GLY A 16 8.75 7.55 14.63
C GLY A 16 9.34 8.93 14.38
N VAL A 17 8.76 9.70 13.44
CA VAL A 17 9.20 11.07 13.15
C VAL A 17 8.98 11.99 14.36
N LEU A 18 7.83 11.87 15.03
CA LEU A 18 7.53 12.63 16.25
C LEU A 18 8.48 12.26 17.39
N ALA A 19 8.76 10.97 17.56
CA ALA A 19 9.62 10.44 18.61
C ALA A 19 11.05 10.97 18.48
N VAL A 20 11.56 11.19 17.27
CA VAL A 20 12.86 11.88 17.07
C VAL A 20 12.84 13.27 17.71
N GLY A 21 11.80 14.07 17.46
CA GLY A 21 11.69 15.43 18.00
C GLY A 21 11.52 15.47 19.53
N LEU A 22 11.10 14.36 20.14
CA LEU A 22 10.93 14.25 21.60
C LEU A 22 12.15 13.66 22.29
N PHE A 23 12.75 12.61 21.70
CA PHE A 23 13.68 11.70 22.35
C PHE A 23 15.09 11.65 21.74
N ALA A 24 15.43 12.51 20.78
CA ALA A 24 16.80 12.58 20.27
C ALA A 24 17.77 13.05 21.37
N ASN A 25 18.67 12.17 21.82
CA ASN A 25 19.67 12.50 22.83
C ASN A 25 20.98 12.94 22.17
N GLY A 26 21.44 14.18 22.40
CA GLY A 26 22.61 14.72 21.71
C GLY A 26 23.91 13.99 22.01
N LYS A 27 24.09 13.43 23.21
CA LYS A 27 25.26 12.58 23.50
C LYS A 27 25.28 11.32 22.62
N LEU A 28 24.13 10.65 22.48
CA LEU A 28 24.02 9.48 21.61
C LEU A 28 24.19 9.84 20.13
N MET A 29 23.63 10.98 19.71
CA MET A 29 23.82 11.49 18.35
C MET A 29 25.29 11.82 18.05
N ALA A 30 25.99 12.47 18.98
CA ALA A 30 27.41 12.77 18.85
C ALA A 30 28.27 11.50 18.76
N ILE A 31 27.98 10.48 19.58
CA ILE A 31 28.64 9.17 19.51
C ILE A 31 28.41 8.51 18.14
N ALA A 32 27.21 8.63 17.60
CA ALA A 32 26.84 8.09 16.29
C ALA A 32 27.35 8.93 15.09
N GLY A 33 27.99 10.08 15.35
CA GLY A 33 28.52 10.97 14.30
C GLY A 33 27.47 11.85 13.62
N TYR A 34 26.30 12.03 14.22
CA TYR A 34 25.27 12.96 13.75
C TYR A 34 25.45 14.36 14.34
N ASN A 35 24.79 15.36 13.72
CA ASN A 35 24.67 16.68 14.33
C ASN A 35 23.97 16.53 15.69
N SER A 36 24.58 17.11 16.73
CA SER A 36 24.13 17.08 18.12
C SER A 36 23.82 18.46 18.70
N GLU A 37 23.75 19.47 17.83
CA GLU A 37 23.41 20.86 18.19
C GLU A 37 21.97 20.98 18.68
N PHE A 38 21.04 20.23 18.08
CA PHE A 38 19.61 20.28 18.42
C PHE A 38 19.16 18.93 18.96
N GLU A 39 18.71 18.89 20.21
CA GLU A 39 18.25 17.68 20.88
C GLU A 39 16.72 17.56 20.83
N GLY A 40 16.18 16.42 21.25
CA GLY A 40 14.75 16.25 21.45
C GLY A 40 14.27 17.03 22.67
N LEU A 41 12.99 17.41 22.69
CA LEU A 41 12.40 18.26 23.75
C LEU A 41 12.69 17.78 25.18
N PHE A 42 12.78 16.48 25.41
CA PHE A 42 13.02 15.96 26.76
C PHE A 42 14.48 16.08 27.23
N TYR A 43 15.40 16.51 26.36
CA TYR A 43 16.81 16.73 26.69
C TYR A 43 17.21 18.21 26.64
N GLU A 44 16.56 19.04 25.81
CA GLU A 44 16.80 20.50 25.74
C GLU A 44 16.64 21.21 27.10
N TRP A 45 15.69 20.73 27.93
CA TRP A 45 15.33 21.39 29.20
C TRP A 45 16.44 21.37 30.26
N GLY A 46 17.49 20.57 30.08
CA GLY A 46 18.66 20.51 30.97
C GLY A 46 19.78 21.50 30.64
N GLY A 47 19.73 22.18 29.49
CA GLY A 47 20.83 22.98 28.93
C GLY A 47 20.69 24.50 29.08
N GLY A 48 19.52 25.02 29.43
CA GLY A 48 19.28 26.44 29.69
C GLY A 48 18.57 27.21 28.57
N ASP A 49 18.66 26.74 27.32
CA ASP A 49 17.93 27.27 26.17
C ASP A 49 16.97 26.20 25.61
N ASN A 50 15.69 26.57 25.44
CA ASN A 50 14.64 25.70 24.90
C ASN A 50 14.10 26.33 23.62
N ASP A 51 14.72 26.01 22.48
CA ASP A 51 14.34 26.58 21.18
C ASP A 51 13.36 25.71 20.39
N TRP A 52 13.12 24.46 20.83
CA TRP A 52 12.19 23.51 20.21
C TRP A 52 12.53 23.22 18.74
N ASN A 53 13.75 23.52 18.31
CA ASN A 53 14.12 23.56 16.90
C ASN A 53 13.93 22.20 16.24
N LEU A 54 14.42 21.13 16.89
CA LEU A 54 14.26 19.78 16.34
C LEU A 54 12.79 19.37 16.29
N PHE A 55 12.01 19.64 17.34
CA PHE A 55 10.61 19.26 17.37
C PHE A 55 9.79 19.96 16.29
N ILE A 56 9.96 21.28 16.13
CA ILE A 56 9.30 22.04 15.08
C ILE A 56 9.72 21.55 13.69
N ALA A 57 10.99 21.19 13.50
CA ALA A 57 11.47 20.61 12.25
C ALA A 57 10.77 19.26 11.95
N GLN A 58 10.61 18.39 12.95
CA GLN A 58 9.90 17.12 12.79
C GLN A 58 8.40 17.30 12.48
N ILE A 59 7.73 18.24 13.15
CA ILE A 59 6.33 18.59 12.84
C ILE A 59 6.19 19.16 11.43
N THR A 60 7.12 20.04 11.03
CA THR A 60 7.14 20.61 9.67
C THR A 60 7.36 19.52 8.62
N SER A 61 8.24 18.56 8.90
CA SER A 61 8.48 17.39 8.05
C SER A 61 7.21 16.54 7.91
N LEU A 62 6.50 16.24 9.01
CA LEU A 62 5.23 15.52 8.98
C LEU A 62 4.18 16.25 8.13
N ALA A 63 4.00 17.56 8.36
CA ALA A 63 3.07 18.36 7.59
C ALA A 63 3.42 18.36 6.10
N PHE A 64 4.71 18.48 5.77
CA PHE A 64 5.17 18.43 4.39
C PHE A 64 4.90 17.06 3.75
N ILE A 65 5.22 15.95 4.42
CA ILE A 65 4.96 14.59 3.90
C ILE A 65 3.47 14.40 3.65
N LEU A 66 2.61 14.77 4.60
CA LEU A 66 1.15 14.67 4.47
C LEU A 66 0.63 15.50 3.29
N ALA A 67 1.07 16.75 3.20
CA ALA A 67 0.66 17.65 2.12
C ALA A 67 1.17 17.15 0.76
N TRP A 68 2.43 16.73 0.67
CA TRP A 68 3.05 16.23 -0.55
C TRP A 68 2.34 14.97 -1.06
N VAL A 69 2.25 13.94 -0.22
CA VAL A 69 1.62 12.66 -0.59
C VAL A 69 0.13 12.86 -0.87
N GLY A 70 -0.57 13.61 0.00
CA GLY A 70 -1.99 13.89 -0.16
C GLY A 70 -2.31 14.65 -1.46
N THR A 71 -1.49 15.66 -1.80
CA THR A 71 -1.66 16.47 -3.02
C THR A 71 -1.41 15.68 -4.29
N LEU A 72 -0.46 14.73 -4.29
CA LEU A 72 -0.17 13.93 -5.48
C LEU A 72 -1.09 12.72 -5.62
N MET A 73 -1.28 11.96 -4.54
CA MET A 73 -1.98 10.67 -4.62
C MET A 73 -3.50 10.84 -4.64
N THR A 74 -4.06 11.84 -3.95
CA THR A 74 -5.52 12.03 -3.93
C THR A 74 -6.07 12.33 -5.32
N PRO A 75 -5.55 13.32 -6.09
CA PRO A 75 -6.01 13.55 -7.45
C PRO A 75 -5.72 12.38 -8.38
N PHE A 76 -4.56 11.73 -8.24
CA PHE A 76 -4.21 10.57 -9.05
C PHE A 76 -5.25 9.45 -8.93
N PHE A 77 -5.55 9.00 -7.70
CA PHE A 77 -6.54 7.95 -7.49
C PHE A 77 -7.97 8.40 -7.78
N PHE A 78 -8.30 9.67 -7.53
CA PHE A 78 -9.60 10.22 -7.90
C PHE A 78 -9.82 10.23 -9.43
N ILE A 79 -8.79 10.57 -10.21
CA ILE A 79 -8.84 10.50 -11.68
C ILE A 79 -9.05 9.06 -12.13
N LEU A 80 -8.30 8.10 -11.59
CA LEU A 80 -8.48 6.68 -11.91
C LEU A 80 -9.89 6.20 -11.57
N LEU A 81 -10.44 6.64 -10.43
CA LEU A 81 -11.80 6.31 -10.02
C LEU A 81 -12.83 6.87 -11.01
N LYS A 82 -12.68 8.13 -11.43
CA LYS A 82 -13.58 8.77 -12.39
C LYS A 82 -13.45 8.19 -13.80
N ALA A 83 -12.27 7.69 -14.16
CA ALA A 83 -12.03 7.00 -15.42
C ALA A 83 -12.51 5.53 -15.41
N GLY A 84 -12.98 4.99 -14.28
CA GLY A 84 -13.34 3.58 -14.15
C GLY A 84 -12.12 2.64 -14.18
N MET A 85 -10.93 3.14 -13.85
CA MET A 85 -9.65 2.43 -13.91
C MET A 85 -9.07 2.09 -12.52
N PHE A 86 -9.78 2.40 -11.44
CA PHE A 86 -9.25 2.25 -10.09
C PHE A 86 -9.29 0.81 -9.55
N ARG A 87 -10.28 0.03 -9.99
CA ARG A 87 -10.51 -1.37 -9.56
C ARG A 87 -10.98 -2.17 -10.77
N VAL A 88 -10.70 -3.47 -10.77
CA VAL A 88 -11.21 -4.41 -11.78
C VAL A 88 -12.73 -4.59 -11.66
N ASP A 89 -13.34 -5.14 -12.70
CA ASP A 89 -14.78 -5.48 -12.69
C ASP A 89 -15.08 -6.56 -11.65
N ALA A 90 -16.31 -6.58 -11.11
CA ALA A 90 -16.69 -7.50 -10.03
C ALA A 90 -16.49 -8.98 -10.39
N LEU A 91 -16.77 -9.37 -11.64
CA LEU A 91 -16.54 -10.74 -12.10
C LEU A 91 -15.04 -11.09 -12.16
N GLU A 92 -14.18 -10.14 -12.56
CA GLU A 92 -12.73 -10.34 -12.57
C GLU A 92 -12.15 -10.41 -11.14
N GLU A 93 -12.78 -9.71 -10.20
CA GLU A 93 -12.44 -9.76 -8.78
C GLU A 93 -12.85 -11.10 -8.14
N GLU A 94 -14.06 -11.59 -8.41
CA GLU A 94 -14.58 -12.86 -7.89
C GLU A 94 -13.77 -14.06 -8.39
N VAL A 95 -13.43 -14.07 -9.69
CA VAL A 95 -12.59 -15.12 -10.29
C VAL A 95 -11.13 -15.02 -9.82
N GLY A 96 -10.69 -13.84 -9.38
CA GLY A 96 -9.31 -13.57 -8.98
C GLY A 96 -8.42 -13.08 -10.11
N LEU A 97 -7.46 -12.21 -9.77
CA LEU A 97 -6.56 -11.53 -10.71
C LEU A 97 -5.53 -12.47 -11.36
N ASP A 98 -5.22 -13.61 -10.74
CA ASP A 98 -4.30 -14.58 -11.31
C ASP A 98 -4.93 -15.21 -12.57
N ILE A 99 -6.16 -15.70 -12.46
CA ILE A 99 -6.90 -16.26 -13.59
C ILE A 99 -7.30 -15.15 -14.58
N SER A 100 -7.88 -14.05 -14.08
CA SER A 100 -8.39 -12.99 -14.96
C SER A 100 -7.26 -12.22 -15.65
N HIS A 101 -6.18 -11.81 -15.00
CA HIS A 101 -5.15 -10.96 -15.63
C HIS A 101 -3.85 -11.70 -16.00
N HIS A 102 -3.55 -12.84 -15.37
CA HIS A 102 -2.28 -13.56 -15.57
C HIS A 102 -2.44 -14.93 -16.24
N ARG A 103 -3.68 -15.37 -16.51
CA ARG A 103 -4.05 -16.55 -17.30
C ARG A 103 -3.54 -17.89 -16.74
N GLY A 104 -3.39 -17.97 -15.42
CA GLY A 104 -3.01 -19.19 -14.72
C GLY A 104 -3.11 -18.99 -13.21
N GLU A 105 -3.19 -20.09 -12.46
CA GLU A 105 -3.23 -20.03 -11.00
C GLU A 105 -1.82 -19.94 -10.41
N ALA A 106 -1.64 -19.18 -9.33
CA ALA A 106 -0.36 -19.13 -8.62
C ALA A 106 -0.05 -20.43 -7.85
N TYR A 107 -1.08 -21.20 -7.49
CA TYR A 107 -1.00 -22.48 -6.78
C TYR A 107 -2.01 -23.45 -7.40
N ASP A 108 -1.85 -24.76 -7.15
CA ASP A 108 -2.89 -25.76 -7.45
C ASP A 108 -4.01 -25.64 -6.41
N ILE A 109 -4.88 -24.65 -6.58
CA ILE A 109 -5.97 -24.31 -5.65
C ILE A 109 -7.29 -24.81 -6.23
N SER A 110 -7.44 -26.14 -6.24
CA SER A 110 -8.75 -26.77 -6.40
C SER A 110 -9.79 -26.08 -5.50
N GLY A 111 -10.74 -25.37 -6.10
CA GLY A 111 -11.88 -24.74 -5.43
C GLY A 111 -11.76 -23.25 -5.05
N ALA A 112 -10.73 -22.50 -5.50
CA ALA A 112 -10.65 -21.06 -5.20
C ALA A 112 -11.58 -20.18 -6.07
N ALA A 113 -11.75 -20.53 -7.35
CA ALA A 113 -12.69 -19.87 -8.27
C ALA A 113 -13.80 -20.85 -8.67
N LYS A 114 -15.05 -20.36 -8.70
CA LYS A 114 -16.16 -21.17 -9.19
C LYS A 114 -16.07 -21.31 -10.70
N LYS A 115 -16.30 -22.52 -11.20
CA LYS A 115 -16.25 -22.82 -12.64
C LYS A 115 -17.22 -21.95 -13.43
N GLU A 116 -18.43 -21.71 -12.90
CA GLU A 116 -19.44 -20.89 -13.56
C GLU A 116 -18.97 -19.44 -13.76
N ASP A 117 -18.30 -18.86 -12.76
CA ASP A 117 -17.78 -17.49 -12.83
C ASP A 117 -16.60 -17.39 -13.82
N VAL A 118 -15.75 -18.44 -13.88
CA VAL A 118 -14.67 -18.55 -14.87
C VAL A 118 -15.22 -18.66 -16.29
N GLU A 119 -16.23 -19.51 -16.51
CA GLU A 119 -16.90 -19.68 -17.80
C GLU A 119 -17.57 -18.37 -18.25
N GLU A 120 -18.31 -17.70 -17.36
CA GLU A 120 -18.94 -16.40 -17.63
C GLU A 120 -17.88 -15.35 -18.02
N LEU A 121 -16.74 -15.33 -17.34
CA LEU A 121 -15.64 -14.42 -17.65
C LEU A 121 -15.06 -14.70 -19.04
N MET A 122 -14.87 -15.96 -19.40
CA MET A 122 -14.35 -16.36 -20.72
C MET A 122 -15.33 -16.02 -21.84
N GLU A 123 -16.63 -16.26 -21.65
CA GLU A 123 -17.67 -15.85 -22.61
C GLU A 123 -17.73 -14.34 -22.77
N THR A 124 -17.68 -13.60 -21.66
CA THR A 124 -17.65 -12.14 -21.66
C THR A 124 -16.44 -11.60 -22.42
N ARG A 125 -15.25 -12.22 -22.26
CA ARG A 125 -14.05 -11.84 -23.01
C ARG A 125 -14.13 -12.21 -24.48
N ALA A 126 -14.62 -13.40 -24.80
CA ALA A 126 -14.81 -13.85 -26.17
C ALA A 126 -15.75 -12.92 -26.94
N SER A 127 -16.81 -12.42 -26.29
CA SER A 127 -17.75 -11.46 -26.88
C SER A 127 -17.17 -10.05 -27.04
N ARG A 128 -16.35 -9.58 -26.09
CA ARG A 128 -15.78 -8.21 -26.12
C ARG A 128 -14.52 -8.09 -26.97
N HIS A 129 -13.67 -9.12 -27.03
CA HIS A 129 -12.32 -9.05 -27.60
C HIS A 129 -12.02 -10.13 -28.67
N GLY A 130 -13.02 -10.91 -29.07
CA GLY A 130 -12.86 -12.06 -29.97
C GLY A 130 -12.42 -13.32 -29.23
N LYS A 131 -12.53 -14.50 -29.87
CA LYS A 131 -12.19 -15.80 -29.22
C LYS A 131 -10.74 -15.77 -28.72
N VAL A 132 -10.58 -15.78 -27.39
CA VAL A 132 -9.30 -15.98 -26.72
C VAL A 132 -9.20 -17.47 -26.38
N GLU A 133 -8.15 -18.14 -26.83
CA GLU A 133 -7.90 -19.53 -26.43
C GLU A 133 -7.62 -19.59 -24.92
N VAL A 134 -8.37 -20.43 -24.22
CA VAL A 134 -8.19 -20.69 -22.78
C VAL A 134 -6.94 -21.56 -22.62
N PRO A 135 -5.93 -21.13 -21.84
CA PRO A 135 -4.80 -21.99 -21.52
C PRO A 135 -5.28 -23.25 -20.81
N LYS A 136 -4.67 -24.39 -21.14
CA LYS A 136 -5.05 -25.70 -20.58
C LYS A 136 -5.05 -25.71 -19.04
N GLU A 137 -4.15 -24.95 -18.44
CA GLU A 137 -4.02 -24.79 -16.98
C GLU A 137 -5.28 -24.18 -16.36
N VAL A 138 -5.90 -23.20 -17.02
CA VAL A 138 -7.14 -22.56 -16.52
C VAL A 138 -8.36 -23.47 -16.68
N ALA A 139 -8.44 -24.20 -17.80
CA ALA A 139 -9.51 -25.16 -18.01
C ALA A 139 -9.46 -26.29 -16.98
N GLN A 140 -8.25 -26.76 -16.66
CA GLN A 140 -8.04 -27.81 -15.68
C GLN A 140 -8.37 -27.36 -14.25
N ALA A 141 -7.95 -26.16 -13.85
CA ALA A 141 -8.32 -25.58 -12.56
C ALA A 141 -9.83 -25.44 -12.37
N ALA A 142 -10.56 -25.07 -13.43
CA ALA A 142 -12.00 -24.95 -13.40
C ALA A 142 -12.70 -26.32 -13.23
N ASP A 143 -12.17 -27.37 -13.85
CA ASP A 143 -12.68 -28.75 -13.70
C ASP A 143 -12.39 -29.31 -12.30
N ASP A 144 -11.22 -29.00 -11.72
CA ASP A 144 -10.83 -29.47 -10.38
C ASP A 144 -11.61 -28.79 -9.24
N ALA A 145 -12.28 -27.66 -9.49
CA ALA A 145 -13.14 -26.98 -8.52
C ALA A 145 -14.53 -27.64 -8.33
N GLU A 146 -14.96 -28.51 -9.25
CA GLU A 146 -16.25 -29.23 -9.19
C GLU A 146 -16.18 -30.62 -8.51
N ALA A 147 -14.97 -31.14 -8.27
CA ALA A 147 -14.73 -32.50 -7.73
C ALA A 147 -14.71 -32.54 -6.20
#